data_AF-A0A9E2GV15-F1
#
_entry.id   AF-A0A9E2GV15-F1
#
_cell.length_a   1.000
_cell.length_b   1.000
_cell.length_c   1.000
_cell.angle_alpha   90.00
_cell.angle_beta   90.00
_cell.angle_gamma   90.00
#
_symmetry.space_group_name_H-M   'P 1'
#
loop_
_entity.id
_entity.type
_entity.pdbx_description
1 polymer ?
#
loop_
_entity_poly.entity_id
_entity_poly.type
_entity_poly.pdbx_seq_one_letter_code
_entity_poly.pdbx_strand_id
1 'polypeptide(L)'
;MHHNLDPALVSGEHQSMEADFFVTRVLHYGPLPRHWTKLALGVLSLLLVALFAVTMVHRRAFLCDRSGPGGGTCRIVSETPWTATVEHSFNVSAVREVRWRDTTSPKGGKKGETVLIMASGHEIRVATGPQPASRAAFERIKYYFNSPGEATLSERVAPSPWLWLAALAMLVASLVLLSMFGRAVTAFRIELDDGGNRLRIRPSHHGVPGRWRELEIHDLKDLVVETSSFIPWHAKSSSTPIPTARLLLKFAGNRTVQLTPEFLENPAATISLKDELGSALGLWHEPDVPTGESTRAPDDEPRLQDPYADVDAQLAAASQPERFSWKVHGRRMLLLGGVLLVGSLAFLLVSTYLTGETGRLTVRCEHRCRFGATECLPGGGWSSPMKPGAYTIEVWNPDVPGNWQKILVEVRDGGTTHFICRPPR
;
A
#
# COMPACT_ATOMS: atom_id res chain seq x y z
N MET A 1 -80.55 15.58 21.69
CA MET A 1 -79.33 14.87 22.12
C MET A 1 -78.29 15.04 21.03
N HIS A 2 -77.15 15.65 21.39
CA HIS A 2 -75.84 15.69 20.69
C HIS A 2 -75.78 16.21 19.25
N HIS A 3 -74.81 17.02 18.82
CA HIS A 3 -73.84 17.93 19.41
C HIS A 3 -73.30 18.72 18.20
N ASN A 4 -73.28 20.05 18.27
CA ASN A 4 -72.37 20.87 17.46
C ASN A 4 -70.92 20.49 17.81
N LEU A 5 -70.05 20.32 16.83
CA LEU A 5 -68.60 20.51 16.97
C LEU A 5 -68.00 21.03 15.65
N ASP A 6 -67.16 22.04 15.82
CA ASP A 6 -66.61 22.97 14.84
C ASP A 6 -65.62 22.38 13.82
N PRO A 7 -65.51 22.96 12.61
CA PRO A 7 -64.36 22.79 11.74
C PRO A 7 -63.24 23.75 12.16
N ALA A 8 -62.66 23.52 13.33
CA ALA A 8 -61.53 24.31 13.84
C ALA A 8 -60.54 23.42 14.59
N LEU A 9 -59.92 22.47 13.87
CA LEU A 9 -58.80 21.66 14.38
C LEU A 9 -57.98 21.09 13.21
N VAL A 10 -57.48 21.99 12.35
CA VAL A 10 -56.28 21.74 11.54
C VAL A 10 -55.30 22.87 11.88
N SER A 11 -54.81 22.82 13.11
CA SER A 11 -53.73 23.67 13.61
C SER A 11 -52.46 22.85 13.63
N GLY A 12 -51.50 23.26 12.81
CA GLY A 12 -50.09 23.15 13.18
C GLY A 12 -49.35 21.88 12.77
N GLU A 13 -49.39 21.51 11.48
CA GLU A 13 -48.17 20.98 10.87
C GLU A 13 -47.22 22.17 10.69
N HIS A 14 -46.47 22.47 11.76
CA HIS A 14 -45.16 23.09 11.59
C HIS A 14 -44.33 22.11 10.75
N GLN A 15 -44.40 22.24 9.42
CA GLN A 15 -43.25 21.96 8.58
C GLN A 15 -42.15 22.87 9.12
N SER A 16 -41.34 22.34 10.05
CA SER A 16 -40.00 22.85 10.25
C SER A 16 -39.35 22.78 8.88
N MET A 17 -39.29 23.92 8.19
CA MET A 17 -38.36 24.12 7.09
C MET A 17 -37.02 23.63 7.62
N GLU A 18 -36.60 22.48 7.13
CA GLU A 18 -35.28 21.92 7.36
C GLU A 18 -34.32 22.99 6.82
N ALA A 19 -33.80 23.83 7.72
CA ALA A 19 -33.06 25.02 7.34
C ALA A 19 -31.92 24.58 6.40
N ASP A 20 -31.99 25.05 5.16
CA ASP A 20 -31.02 24.72 4.11
C ASP A 20 -29.60 25.02 4.62
N PHE A 21 -28.69 24.05 4.46
CA PHE A 21 -27.29 24.22 4.85
C PHE A 21 -26.57 25.05 3.79
N PHE A 22 -26.11 26.25 4.14
CA PHE A 22 -25.41 27.15 3.22
C PHE A 22 -23.91 27.13 3.51
N VAL A 23 -23.10 26.67 2.56
CA VAL A 23 -21.66 26.52 2.76
C VAL A 23 -20.96 27.86 2.68
N THR A 24 -20.28 28.28 3.75
CA THR A 24 -19.38 29.45 3.72
C THR A 24 -17.92 29.09 3.53
N ARG A 25 -17.49 27.99 4.14
CA ARG A 25 -16.08 27.60 4.13
C ARG A 25 -15.92 26.09 4.01
N VAL A 26 -14.97 25.68 3.18
CA VAL A 26 -14.62 24.28 2.95
C VAL A 26 -13.17 24.07 3.35
N LEU A 27 -12.93 23.12 4.24
CA LEU A 27 -11.62 22.71 4.71
C LEU A 27 -11.35 21.29 4.22
N HIS A 28 -10.17 21.08 3.64
CA HIS A 28 -9.73 19.78 3.15
C HIS A 28 -8.60 19.24 4.04
N TYR A 29 -8.85 18.10 4.67
CA TYR A 29 -7.90 17.44 5.53
C TYR A 29 -7.44 16.11 4.93
N GLY A 30 -6.26 16.08 4.33
CA GLY A 30 -5.64 14.89 3.73
C GLY A 30 -5.06 15.15 2.33
N PRO A 31 -4.58 14.12 1.62
CA PRO A 31 -4.65 12.69 1.95
C PRO A 31 -3.76 12.26 3.12
N LEU A 32 -4.33 11.48 4.04
CA LEU A 32 -3.61 10.89 5.18
C LEU A 32 -3.46 9.39 4.91
N PRO A 33 -2.29 8.94 4.43
CA PRO A 33 -2.03 7.51 4.29
C PRO A 33 -1.91 6.91 5.69
N ARG A 34 -2.76 5.92 6.00
CA ARG A 34 -2.78 5.23 7.29
C ARG A 34 -1.48 4.45 7.58
N HIS A 35 -0.62 4.18 6.58
CA HIS A 35 0.70 3.54 6.73
C HIS A 35 1.64 3.83 5.53
N TRP A 36 2.52 4.84 5.62
CA TRP A 36 3.47 5.19 4.54
C TRP A 36 4.40 4.05 4.10
N THR A 37 4.88 3.26 5.05
CA THR A 37 5.79 2.12 4.80
C THR A 37 5.15 1.05 3.93
N LYS A 38 3.83 0.84 4.05
CA LYS A 38 3.11 -0.17 3.27
C LYS A 38 2.84 0.28 1.83
N LEU A 39 2.60 1.58 1.62
CA LEU A 39 2.45 2.14 0.27
C LEU A 39 3.77 2.06 -0.50
N ALA A 40 4.89 2.39 0.14
CA ALA A 40 6.23 2.24 -0.44
C ALA A 40 6.51 0.77 -0.83
N LEU A 41 6.11 -0.20 0.01
CA LEU A 41 6.26 -1.62 -0.27
C LEU A 41 5.43 -2.07 -1.49
N GLY A 42 4.19 -1.57 -1.63
CA GLY A 42 3.32 -1.85 -2.76
C GLY A 42 3.87 -1.30 -4.08
N VAL A 43 4.37 -0.06 -4.06
CA VAL A 43 5.02 0.56 -5.24
C VAL A 43 6.31 -0.17 -5.61
N LEU A 44 7.14 -0.53 -4.63
CA LEU A 44 8.37 -1.30 -4.86
C LEU A 44 8.06 -2.68 -5.47
N SER A 45 7.00 -3.34 -4.99
CA SER A 45 6.50 -4.60 -5.55
C SER A 45 6.10 -4.45 -7.02
N LEU A 46 5.33 -3.42 -7.37
CA LEU A 46 4.96 -3.12 -8.76
C LEU A 46 6.18 -2.88 -9.65
N LEU A 47 7.16 -2.11 -9.17
CA LEU A 47 8.41 -1.86 -9.88
C LEU A 47 9.19 -3.15 -10.12
N LEU A 48 9.24 -4.06 -9.14
CA LEU A 48 9.88 -5.37 -9.28
C LEU A 48 9.14 -6.26 -10.29
N VAL A 49 7.80 -6.24 -10.31
CA VAL A 49 7.01 -6.98 -11.30
C VAL A 49 7.23 -6.42 -12.71
N ALA A 50 7.26 -5.10 -12.86
CA ALA A 50 7.57 -4.45 -14.14
C ALA A 50 8.98 -4.84 -14.60
N LEU A 51 9.99 -4.74 -13.72
CA LEU A 51 11.36 -5.16 -14.02
C LEU A 51 11.42 -6.63 -14.44
N PHE A 52 10.71 -7.51 -13.73
CA PHE A 52 10.64 -8.93 -14.05
C PHE A 52 9.97 -9.20 -15.40
N ALA A 53 8.84 -8.53 -15.69
CA ALA A 53 8.16 -8.62 -16.98
C ALA A 53 9.08 -8.20 -18.13
N VAL A 54 9.87 -7.13 -17.94
CA VAL A 54 10.82 -6.68 -18.96
C VAL A 54 11.94 -7.72 -19.17
N THR A 55 12.44 -8.39 -18.13
CA THR A 55 13.43 -9.48 -18.31
C THR A 55 12.88 -10.70 -19.07
N MET A 56 11.56 -10.89 -19.10
CA MET A 56 10.88 -12.00 -19.80
C MET A 56 10.71 -11.77 -21.31
N VAL A 57 10.92 -10.54 -21.80
CA VAL A 57 10.80 -10.20 -23.23
C VAL A 57 12.02 -10.67 -24.04
N HIS A 58 12.99 -11.36 -23.41
CA HIS A 58 14.16 -11.84 -24.13
C HIS A 58 13.76 -12.87 -25.19
N ARG A 59 13.78 -12.44 -26.47
CA ARG A 59 13.52 -13.30 -27.62
C ARG A 59 14.83 -13.68 -28.24
N ARG A 60 15.05 -14.99 -28.37
CA ARG A 60 16.19 -15.52 -29.12
C ARG A 60 15.64 -16.30 -30.31
N ALA A 61 16.01 -15.85 -31.49
CA ALA A 61 15.65 -16.49 -32.75
C ALA A 61 16.91 -16.96 -33.46
N PHE A 62 16.86 -18.17 -33.99
CA PHE A 62 17.85 -18.71 -34.90
C PHE A 62 17.21 -18.85 -36.26
N LEU A 63 17.70 -18.09 -37.23
CA LEU A 63 17.15 -18.00 -38.57
C LEU A 63 18.25 -18.39 -39.55
N CYS A 64 18.02 -19.36 -40.41
CA CYS A 64 18.92 -19.70 -41.50
C CYS A 64 18.18 -19.70 -42.83
N ASP A 65 18.86 -19.22 -43.86
CA ASP A 65 18.36 -19.19 -45.23
C ASP A 65 19.47 -19.63 -46.19
N ARG A 66 19.22 -20.73 -46.93
CA ARG A 66 20.12 -21.29 -47.95
C ARG A 66 20.04 -20.59 -49.29
N SER A 67 18.99 -19.83 -49.56
CA SER A 67 18.76 -19.20 -50.87
C SER A 67 19.68 -18.00 -51.13
N GLY A 68 20.37 -17.51 -50.10
CA GLY A 68 21.29 -16.39 -50.20
C GLY A 68 22.63 -16.72 -50.91
N PRO A 69 23.33 -15.68 -51.42
CA PRO A 69 24.63 -15.85 -52.09
C PRO A 69 25.68 -16.47 -51.15
N GLY A 70 26.51 -17.38 -51.69
CA GLY A 70 27.57 -18.06 -50.93
C GLY A 70 27.14 -19.33 -50.17
N GLY A 71 26.00 -19.92 -50.52
CA GLY A 71 25.49 -21.16 -49.90
C GLY A 71 24.63 -20.93 -48.65
N GLY A 72 24.15 -19.70 -48.46
CA GLY A 72 23.24 -19.33 -47.39
C GLY A 72 23.86 -18.73 -46.13
N THR A 73 23.05 -18.02 -45.36
CA THR A 73 23.45 -17.38 -44.10
C THR A 73 22.54 -17.79 -42.94
N CYS A 74 23.14 -17.92 -41.76
CA CYS A 74 22.45 -18.07 -40.49
C CYS A 74 22.63 -16.81 -39.64
N ARG A 75 21.59 -16.43 -38.91
CA ARG A 75 21.51 -15.26 -38.03
C ARG A 75 20.98 -15.70 -36.68
N ILE A 76 21.71 -15.34 -35.64
CA ILE A 76 21.23 -15.42 -34.25
C ILE A 76 20.83 -14.01 -33.86
N VAL A 77 19.52 -13.82 -33.67
CA VAL A 77 18.95 -12.56 -33.21
C VAL A 77 18.64 -12.72 -31.73
N SER A 78 19.27 -11.90 -30.90
CA SER A 78 18.90 -11.78 -29.49
C SER A 78 18.38 -10.37 -29.22
N GLU A 79 17.08 -10.27 -28.99
CA GLU A 79 16.41 -9.04 -28.60
C GLU A 79 16.35 -9.00 -27.08
N THR A 80 17.08 -8.07 -26.46
CA THR A 80 16.78 -7.67 -25.08
C THR A 80 16.13 -6.28 -25.13
N PRO A 81 15.19 -5.98 -24.24
CA PRO A 81 14.58 -4.66 -24.18
C PRO A 81 15.52 -3.52 -23.74
N TRP A 82 16.74 -3.84 -23.28
CA TRP A 82 17.67 -2.86 -22.72
C TRP A 82 18.96 -2.69 -23.54
N THR A 83 19.22 -3.56 -24.51
CA THR A 83 20.42 -3.50 -25.37
C THR A 83 20.01 -3.38 -26.82
N ALA A 84 20.90 -2.80 -27.65
CA ALA A 84 20.77 -2.94 -29.10
C ALA A 84 20.61 -4.42 -29.46
N THR A 85 19.76 -4.70 -30.45
CA THR A 85 19.58 -6.04 -31.01
C THR A 85 20.94 -6.57 -31.42
N VAL A 86 21.42 -7.59 -30.72
CA VAL A 86 22.69 -8.23 -31.08
C VAL A 86 22.35 -9.27 -32.14
N GLU A 87 22.75 -8.98 -33.38
CA GLU A 87 22.66 -9.90 -34.50
C GLU A 87 24.05 -10.46 -34.78
N HIS A 88 24.18 -11.79 -34.69
CA HIS A 88 25.39 -12.47 -35.16
C HIS A 88 25.03 -13.28 -36.40
N SER A 89 25.57 -12.87 -37.55
CA SER A 89 25.43 -13.59 -38.81
C SER A 89 26.68 -14.45 -39.09
N PHE A 90 26.49 -15.58 -39.75
CA PHE A 90 27.57 -16.45 -40.24
C PHE A 90 27.09 -17.30 -41.42
N ASN A 91 28.01 -17.73 -42.28
CA ASN A 91 27.67 -18.57 -43.43
C ASN A 91 27.32 -20.00 -43.00
N VAL A 92 26.36 -20.63 -43.68
CA VAL A 92 25.94 -22.02 -43.40
C VAL A 92 27.13 -22.99 -43.52
N SER A 93 28.01 -22.76 -44.49
CA SER A 93 29.23 -23.55 -44.73
C SER A 93 30.29 -23.42 -43.63
N ALA A 94 30.19 -22.41 -42.77
CA ALA A 94 31.12 -22.23 -41.66
C ALA A 94 30.81 -23.17 -40.47
N VAL A 95 29.68 -23.88 -40.49
CA VAL A 95 29.32 -24.87 -39.46
C VAL A 95 29.92 -26.22 -39.82
N ARG A 96 30.75 -26.76 -38.92
CA ARG A 96 31.37 -28.08 -39.07
C ARG A 96 30.51 -29.20 -38.50
N GLU A 97 29.94 -28.96 -37.32
CA GLU A 97 29.21 -29.99 -36.57
C GLU A 97 28.10 -29.35 -35.72
N VAL A 98 26.94 -30.01 -35.64
CA VAL A 98 25.89 -29.71 -34.66
C VAL A 98 25.99 -30.73 -33.53
N ARG A 99 26.30 -30.25 -32.31
CA ARG A 99 26.51 -31.11 -31.15
C ARG A 99 25.45 -30.91 -30.08
N TRP A 100 24.98 -32.02 -29.53
CA TRP A 100 24.13 -32.06 -28.34
C TRP A 100 24.99 -32.18 -27.07
N ARG A 101 24.66 -31.40 -26.04
CA ARG A 101 25.19 -31.58 -24.68
C ARG A 101 24.05 -31.74 -23.70
N ASP A 102 24.06 -32.84 -22.96
CA ASP A 102 23.29 -32.94 -21.74
C ASP A 102 24.00 -32.11 -20.66
N THR A 103 23.29 -31.14 -20.10
CA THR A 103 23.79 -30.31 -19.01
C THR A 103 22.88 -30.44 -17.81
N THR A 104 23.46 -30.42 -16.61
CA THR A 104 22.66 -30.45 -15.39
C THR A 104 22.41 -29.01 -14.95
N SER A 105 21.14 -28.64 -14.78
CA SER A 105 20.81 -27.39 -14.11
C SER A 105 21.35 -27.43 -12.69
N PRO A 106 21.84 -26.32 -12.13
CA PRO A 106 22.27 -26.28 -10.73
C PRO A 106 21.13 -26.43 -9.71
N LYS A 107 19.91 -26.73 -10.18
CA LYS A 107 18.73 -27.17 -9.39
C LYS A 107 18.42 -28.68 -9.58
N GLY A 108 19.35 -29.47 -10.12
CA GLY A 108 19.20 -30.93 -10.31
C GLY A 108 18.37 -31.37 -11.53
N GLY A 109 17.70 -30.44 -12.23
CA GLY A 109 16.96 -30.77 -13.46
C GLY A 109 17.86 -31.01 -14.67
N LYS A 110 17.52 -32.01 -15.49
CA LYS A 110 18.19 -32.27 -16.78
C LYS A 110 17.88 -31.14 -17.77
N LYS A 111 18.92 -30.53 -18.33
CA LYS A 111 18.86 -29.54 -19.40
C LYS A 111 19.61 -30.07 -20.62
N GLY A 112 19.27 -29.52 -21.76
CA GLY A 112 19.95 -29.82 -23.01
C GLY A 112 20.41 -28.53 -23.68
N GLU A 113 21.62 -28.57 -24.23
CA GLU A 113 22.23 -27.50 -25.01
C GLU A 113 22.53 -27.99 -26.42
N THR A 114 22.11 -27.22 -27.42
CA THR A 114 22.51 -27.37 -28.82
C THR A 114 23.60 -26.37 -29.13
N VAL A 115 24.75 -26.88 -29.57
CA VAL A 115 25.96 -26.11 -29.86
C VAL A 115 26.35 -26.33 -31.31
N LEU A 116 26.59 -25.25 -32.04
CA LEU A 116 27.22 -25.28 -33.35
C LEU A 116 28.72 -25.16 -33.16
N ILE A 117 29.46 -26.09 -33.75
CA ILE A 117 30.91 -26.05 -33.81
C ILE A 117 31.28 -25.51 -35.18
N MET A 118 31.86 -24.32 -35.20
CA MET A 118 32.29 -23.66 -36.42
C MET A 118 33.56 -24.33 -36.97
N ALA A 119 33.85 -24.17 -38.25
CA ALA A 119 35.08 -24.64 -38.89
C ALA A 119 36.34 -24.04 -38.25
N SER A 120 36.22 -22.82 -37.68
CA SER A 120 37.26 -22.17 -36.87
C SER A 120 37.50 -22.81 -35.50
N GLY A 121 36.68 -23.78 -35.09
CA GLY A 121 36.67 -24.38 -33.76
C GLY A 121 35.88 -23.56 -32.72
N HIS A 122 35.33 -22.41 -33.07
CA HIS A 122 34.49 -21.61 -32.18
C HIS A 122 33.14 -22.31 -31.92
N GLU A 123 32.67 -22.27 -30.68
CA GLU A 123 31.41 -22.90 -30.29
C GLU A 123 30.32 -21.86 -30.02
N ILE A 124 29.21 -21.98 -30.76
CA ILE A 124 28.06 -21.07 -30.63
C ILE A 124 26.87 -21.83 -30.04
N ARG A 125 26.36 -21.36 -28.91
CA ARG A 125 25.16 -21.94 -28.27
C ARG A 125 23.90 -21.36 -28.87
N VAL A 126 23.06 -22.21 -29.45
CA VAL A 126 21.90 -21.78 -30.24
C VAL A 126 20.58 -22.04 -29.53
N ALA A 127 20.46 -23.19 -28.88
CA ALA A 127 19.29 -23.56 -28.09
C ALA A 127 19.71 -24.10 -26.72
N THR A 128 19.03 -23.64 -25.67
CA THR A 128 19.23 -24.09 -24.30
C THR A 128 17.88 -24.18 -23.62
N GLY A 129 17.55 -25.31 -23.02
CA GLY A 129 16.23 -25.47 -22.43
C GLY A 129 16.01 -26.81 -21.73
N PRO A 130 14.76 -27.08 -21.31
CA PRO A 130 14.33 -28.39 -20.82
C PRO A 130 14.63 -29.46 -21.87
N GLN A 131 15.17 -30.60 -21.43
CA GLN A 131 15.67 -31.68 -22.29
C GLN A 131 14.75 -32.05 -23.47
N PRO A 132 13.43 -32.26 -23.33
CA PRO A 132 12.58 -32.65 -24.46
C PRO A 132 12.46 -31.54 -25.53
N ALA A 133 12.34 -30.29 -25.11
CA ALA A 133 12.20 -29.15 -26.03
C ALA A 133 13.51 -28.84 -26.74
N SER A 134 14.64 -28.86 -26.02
CA SER A 134 15.95 -28.62 -26.64
C SER A 134 16.37 -29.80 -27.52
N ARG A 135 15.98 -31.04 -27.20
CA ARG A 135 16.28 -32.20 -28.05
C ARG A 135 15.52 -32.13 -29.38
N ALA A 136 14.25 -31.73 -29.36
CA ALA A 136 13.49 -31.51 -30.58
C ALA A 136 14.13 -30.41 -31.46
N ALA A 137 14.59 -29.31 -30.84
CA ALA A 137 15.31 -28.25 -31.56
C ALA A 137 16.65 -28.74 -32.13
N PHE A 138 17.40 -29.57 -31.39
CA PHE A 138 18.63 -30.19 -31.87
C PHE A 138 18.40 -31.03 -33.13
N GLU A 139 17.40 -31.93 -33.11
CA GLU A 139 17.11 -32.79 -34.26
C GLU A 139 16.71 -31.97 -35.49
N ARG A 140 15.91 -30.90 -35.32
CA ARG A 140 15.57 -29.96 -36.42
C ARG A 140 16.79 -29.24 -36.98
N ILE A 141 17.62 -28.67 -36.12
CA ILE A 141 18.84 -27.96 -36.54
C ILE A 141 19.79 -28.94 -37.24
N LYS A 142 20.01 -30.13 -36.69
CA LYS A 142 20.86 -31.17 -37.26
C LYS A 142 20.32 -31.64 -38.62
N TYR A 143 19.00 -31.84 -38.73
CA TYR A 143 18.37 -32.20 -39.99
C TYR A 143 18.60 -31.14 -41.06
N TYR A 144 18.37 -29.86 -40.75
CA TYR A 144 18.65 -28.76 -41.67
C TYR A 144 20.08 -28.84 -42.19
N PHE A 145 21.09 -28.92 -41.32
CA PHE A 145 22.50 -28.97 -41.76
C PHE A 145 22.87 -30.25 -42.54
N ASN A 146 22.21 -31.37 -42.29
CA ASN A 146 22.47 -32.64 -42.98
C ASN A 146 21.67 -32.83 -44.28
N SER A 147 20.54 -32.15 -44.43
CA SER A 147 19.62 -32.31 -45.56
C SER A 147 19.60 -31.05 -46.42
N PRO A 148 20.22 -31.04 -47.62
CA PRO A 148 20.31 -29.84 -48.46
C PRO A 148 18.96 -29.36 -49.04
N GLY A 149 17.89 -30.16 -48.94
CA GLY A 149 16.57 -29.85 -49.50
C GLY A 149 15.76 -28.79 -48.73
N GLU A 150 16.11 -28.47 -47.48
CA GLU A 150 15.43 -27.38 -46.74
C GLU A 150 16.08 -26.03 -47.04
N ALA A 151 15.30 -25.10 -47.59
CA ALA A 151 15.75 -23.76 -47.94
C ALA A 151 15.86 -22.83 -46.72
N THR A 152 15.01 -23.00 -45.70
CA THR A 152 14.94 -22.08 -44.55
C THR A 152 14.71 -22.81 -43.25
N LEU A 153 15.34 -22.34 -42.17
CA LEU A 153 15.10 -22.78 -40.79
C LEU A 153 14.78 -21.57 -39.92
N SER A 154 13.67 -21.63 -39.18
CA SER A 154 13.34 -20.62 -38.16
C SER A 154 13.02 -21.29 -36.83
N GLU A 155 13.95 -21.25 -35.89
CA GLU A 155 13.76 -21.76 -34.54
C GLU A 155 13.65 -20.56 -33.58
N ARG A 156 12.48 -20.41 -32.94
CA ARG A 156 12.25 -19.38 -31.91
C ARG A 156 12.26 -20.03 -30.55
N VAL A 157 13.17 -19.62 -29.68
CA VAL A 157 13.15 -20.03 -28.28
C VAL A 157 12.20 -19.09 -27.55
N ALA A 158 10.93 -19.49 -27.47
CA ALA A 158 9.95 -18.75 -26.68
C ALA A 158 10.23 -18.93 -25.17
N PRO A 159 10.02 -17.90 -24.34
CA PRO A 159 10.00 -18.07 -22.90
C PRO A 159 8.92 -19.08 -22.51
N SER A 160 9.18 -19.87 -21.47
CA SER A 160 8.23 -20.88 -20.97
C SER A 160 6.88 -20.22 -20.64
N PRO A 161 5.73 -20.80 -21.05
CA PRO A 161 4.41 -20.25 -20.75
C PRO A 161 4.14 -20.12 -19.25
N TRP A 162 4.78 -20.94 -18.42
CA TRP A 162 4.73 -20.82 -16.95
C TRP A 162 5.27 -19.49 -16.43
N LEU A 163 6.21 -18.87 -17.14
CA LEU A 163 6.76 -17.58 -16.75
C LEU A 163 5.74 -16.45 -16.95
N TRP A 164 4.91 -16.54 -17.99
CA TRP A 164 3.79 -15.61 -18.20
C TRP A 164 2.73 -15.77 -17.11
N LEU A 165 2.40 -17.01 -16.73
CA LEU A 165 1.49 -17.26 -15.61
C LEU A 165 2.04 -16.72 -14.28
N ALA A 166 3.34 -16.89 -14.02
CA ALA A 166 3.98 -16.35 -12.82
C ALA A 166 3.99 -14.82 -12.80
N ALA A 167 4.26 -14.18 -13.94
CA ALA A 167 4.21 -12.72 -14.08
C ALA A 167 2.79 -12.18 -13.87
N LEU A 168 1.77 -12.84 -14.44
CA LEU A 168 0.36 -12.51 -14.23
C LEU A 168 -0.03 -12.65 -12.75
N ALA A 169 0.36 -13.75 -12.10
CA ALA A 169 0.07 -13.97 -10.69
C ALA A 169 0.74 -12.92 -9.80
N MET A 170 1.99 -12.53 -10.09
CA MET A 170 2.65 -11.44 -9.38
C MET A 170 1.95 -10.09 -9.59
N LEU A 171 1.55 -9.78 -10.83
CA LEU A 171 0.83 -8.55 -11.13
C LEU A 171 -0.51 -8.48 -10.39
N VAL A 172 -1.27 -9.57 -10.39
CA VAL A 172 -2.52 -9.67 -9.62
C VAL A 172 -2.25 -9.50 -8.13
N ALA A 173 -1.24 -10.17 -7.57
CA ALA A 173 -0.87 -10.02 -6.16
C ALA A 173 -0.45 -8.58 -5.83
N SER A 174 0.36 -7.93 -6.67
CA SER A 174 0.77 -6.53 -6.51
C SER A 174 -0.43 -5.59 -6.58
N LEU A 175 -1.37 -5.79 -7.51
CA LEU A 175 -2.60 -5.01 -7.60
C LEU A 175 -3.51 -5.23 -6.39
N VAL A 176 -3.62 -6.46 -5.90
CA VAL A 176 -4.39 -6.78 -4.68
C VAL A 176 -3.75 -6.10 -3.48
N LEU A 177 -2.44 -6.20 -3.30
CA LEU A 177 -1.69 -5.49 -2.25
C LEU A 177 -1.89 -3.98 -2.39
N LEU A 178 -1.72 -3.41 -3.58
CA LEU A 178 -1.93 -1.99 -3.83
C LEU A 178 -3.38 -1.57 -3.53
N SER A 179 -4.37 -2.42 -3.80
CA SER A 179 -5.77 -2.15 -3.46
C SER A 179 -6.03 -2.24 -1.96
N MET A 180 -5.45 -3.24 -1.28
CA MET A 180 -5.59 -3.45 0.16
C MET A 180 -4.80 -2.44 1.00
N PHE A 181 -3.77 -1.80 0.43
CA PHE A 181 -2.99 -0.76 1.10
C PHE A 181 -3.33 0.64 0.59
N GLY A 182 -3.83 0.77 -0.64
CA GLY A 182 -4.54 1.96 -1.11
C GLY A 182 -5.77 2.23 -0.23
N ARG A 183 -6.39 1.15 0.32
CA ARG A 183 -7.40 1.15 1.38
C ARG A 183 -7.06 1.98 2.65
N ALA A 184 -5.81 2.45 2.77
CA ALA A 184 -5.31 3.26 3.88
C ALA A 184 -5.46 4.79 3.70
N VAL A 185 -5.80 5.32 2.52
CA VAL A 185 -5.84 6.78 2.34
C VAL A 185 -7.19 7.33 2.77
N THR A 186 -7.19 8.09 3.86
CA THR A 186 -8.36 8.82 4.37
C THR A 186 -8.18 10.31 4.14
N ALA A 187 -9.23 10.99 3.68
CA ALA A 187 -9.27 12.45 3.64
C ALA A 187 -10.65 12.92 4.12
N PHE A 188 -10.72 14.04 4.82
CA PHE A 188 -11.96 14.59 5.34
C PHE A 188 -12.24 15.92 4.64
N ARG A 189 -13.46 16.09 4.16
CA ARG A 189 -13.99 17.38 3.73
C ARG A 189 -14.88 17.90 4.85
N ILE A 190 -14.53 19.06 5.39
CA ILE A 190 -15.27 19.71 6.48
C ILE A 190 -15.87 20.98 5.90
N GLU A 191 -17.17 21.17 6.07
CA GLU A 191 -17.87 22.36 5.59
C GLU A 191 -18.60 23.02 6.75
N LEU A 192 -18.50 24.35 6.77
CA LEU A 192 -19.10 25.22 7.77
C LEU A 192 -20.31 25.92 7.17
N ASP A 193 -21.35 26.02 7.99
CA ASP A 193 -22.59 26.72 7.65
C ASP A 193 -22.44 28.25 7.78
N ASP A 194 -23.24 29.01 7.05
CA ASP A 194 -23.20 30.49 7.01
C ASP A 194 -23.52 31.14 8.36
N GLY A 195 -24.33 30.45 9.17
CA GLY A 195 -24.60 30.86 10.56
C GLY A 195 -23.50 30.51 11.56
N GLY A 196 -22.39 29.86 11.15
CA GLY A 196 -21.32 29.39 12.05
C GLY A 196 -21.76 28.32 13.06
N ASN A 197 -22.98 27.81 12.89
CA ASN A 197 -23.71 27.05 13.89
C ASN A 197 -23.77 25.55 13.58
N ARG A 198 -23.54 25.16 12.34
CA ARG A 198 -23.51 23.77 11.91
C ARG A 198 -22.21 23.48 11.17
N LEU A 199 -21.73 22.27 11.34
CA LEU A 199 -20.56 21.73 10.66
C LEU A 199 -20.90 20.37 10.08
N ARG A 200 -20.57 20.14 8.81
CA ARG A 200 -20.74 18.85 8.17
C ARG A 200 -19.41 18.29 7.73
N ILE A 201 -19.23 17.00 7.98
CA ILE A 201 -17.98 16.29 7.69
C ILE A 201 -18.30 15.15 6.75
N ARG A 202 -17.50 15.02 5.70
CA ARG A 202 -17.51 13.86 4.82
C ARG A 202 -16.14 13.20 4.83
N PRO A 203 -16.00 12.02 5.44
CA PRO A 203 -14.83 11.20 5.19
C PRO A 203 -14.86 10.76 3.73
N SER A 204 -13.69 10.69 3.12
CA SER A 204 -13.46 10.10 1.81
C SER A 204 -12.40 9.04 1.95
N HIS A 205 -12.73 7.85 1.48
CA HIS A 205 -11.85 6.70 1.45
C HIS A 205 -11.59 6.41 -0.02
N HIS A 206 -10.33 6.53 -0.47
CA HIS A 206 -9.96 6.31 -1.89
C HIS A 206 -10.61 7.30 -2.87
N GLY A 207 -10.84 8.54 -2.43
CA GLY A 207 -11.60 9.50 -3.22
C GLY A 207 -13.09 9.15 -3.35
N VAL A 208 -13.54 8.02 -2.82
CA VAL A 208 -14.96 7.68 -2.70
C VAL A 208 -15.52 8.41 -1.48
N PRO A 209 -16.47 9.33 -1.68
CA PRO A 209 -16.91 10.21 -0.62
C PRO A 209 -18.01 9.52 0.20
N GLY A 210 -17.78 9.33 1.50
CA GLY A 210 -18.67 8.63 2.43
C GLY A 210 -19.95 9.40 2.77
N ARG A 211 -20.65 9.00 3.83
CA ARG A 211 -21.85 9.71 4.29
C ARG A 211 -21.48 11.03 4.97
N TRP A 212 -22.29 12.06 4.76
CA TRP A 212 -22.20 13.29 5.54
C TRP A 212 -22.60 13.00 6.99
N ARG A 213 -21.84 13.59 7.90
CA ARG A 213 -22.18 13.66 9.31
C ARG A 213 -22.30 15.13 9.69
N GLU A 214 -23.48 15.53 10.10
CA GLU A 214 -23.75 16.88 10.55
C GLU A 214 -23.63 16.97 12.07
N LEU A 215 -23.08 18.08 12.53
CA LEU A 215 -22.83 18.38 13.92
C LEU A 215 -23.27 19.81 14.19
N GLU A 216 -24.13 19.98 15.18
CA GLU A 216 -24.45 21.28 15.75
C GLU A 216 -23.28 21.73 16.63
N ILE A 217 -22.79 22.95 16.41
CA ILE A 217 -21.59 23.51 17.04
C ILE A 217 -21.86 24.77 17.88
N HIS A 218 -23.13 25.04 18.22
CA HIS A 218 -23.55 26.27 18.92
C HIS A 218 -22.86 26.48 20.28
N ASP A 219 -22.58 25.38 20.99
CA ASP A 219 -21.93 25.39 22.31
C ASP A 219 -20.44 24.98 22.26
N LEU A 220 -19.82 25.05 21.08
CA LEU A 220 -18.42 24.68 20.91
C LEU A 220 -17.53 25.69 21.63
N LYS A 221 -16.68 25.20 22.53
CA LYS A 221 -15.75 26.03 23.31
C LYS A 221 -14.31 25.94 22.86
N ASP A 222 -13.90 24.75 22.41
CA ASP A 222 -12.49 24.47 22.15
C ASP A 222 -12.34 23.27 21.21
N LEU A 223 -11.15 23.17 20.60
CA LEU A 223 -10.70 22.07 19.78
C LEU A 223 -9.50 21.41 20.45
N VAL A 224 -9.64 20.11 20.78
CA VAL A 224 -8.61 19.35 21.49
C VAL A 224 -8.03 18.28 20.58
N VAL A 225 -6.70 18.25 20.47
CA VAL A 225 -6.00 17.15 19.82
C VAL A 225 -5.71 16.09 20.89
N GLU A 226 -6.30 14.92 20.73
CA GLU A 226 -5.96 13.76 21.55
C GLU A 226 -4.86 12.98 20.84
N THR A 227 -3.72 12.84 21.51
CA THR A 227 -2.58 12.06 21.00
C THR A 227 -2.54 10.67 21.64
N SER A 228 -2.23 9.67 20.84
CA SER A 228 -1.94 8.30 21.30
C SER A 228 -0.68 7.81 20.61
N SER A 229 -0.17 6.65 21.02
CA SER A 229 0.90 5.99 20.30
C SER A 229 0.55 4.52 20.12
N PHE A 230 0.98 3.95 19.00
CA PHE A 230 0.82 2.52 18.75
C PHE A 230 2.15 1.90 18.33
N ILE A 231 2.36 0.65 18.72
CA ILE A 231 3.46 -0.17 18.25
C ILE A 231 2.87 -1.18 17.28
N PRO A 232 3.31 -1.23 16.02
CA PRO A 232 2.86 -2.24 15.10
C PRO A 232 3.17 -3.63 15.65
N TRP A 233 2.27 -4.59 15.50
CA TRP A 233 2.45 -5.95 16.01
C TRP A 233 3.70 -6.68 15.47
N HIS A 234 4.21 -6.24 14.30
CA HIS A 234 5.41 -6.79 13.66
C HIS A 234 6.69 -6.05 14.08
N ALA A 235 6.58 -4.95 14.82
CA ALA A 235 7.71 -4.21 15.31
C ALA A 235 8.32 -4.93 16.52
N LYS A 236 9.65 -4.93 16.64
CA LYS A 236 10.34 -5.49 17.82
C LYS A 236 9.88 -4.74 19.07
N SER A 237 9.91 -5.39 20.23
CA SER A 237 9.55 -4.78 21.53
C SER A 237 10.37 -3.52 21.86
N SER A 238 11.54 -3.34 21.23
CA SER A 238 12.40 -2.16 21.36
C SER A 238 12.11 -1.03 20.36
N SER A 239 11.07 -1.14 19.54
CA SER A 239 10.79 -0.17 18.48
C SER A 239 10.13 1.08 19.06
N THR A 240 10.46 2.24 18.51
CA THR A 240 9.83 3.51 18.88
C THR A 240 8.33 3.49 18.54
N PRO A 241 7.44 3.81 19.50
CA PRO A 241 6.01 3.93 19.23
C PRO A 241 5.74 5.01 18.17
N ILE A 242 4.82 4.72 17.25
CA ILE A 242 4.42 5.68 16.22
C ILE A 242 3.40 6.63 16.86
N PRO A 243 3.63 7.96 16.85
CA PRO A 243 2.68 8.92 17.39
C PRO A 243 1.47 9.03 16.46
N THR A 244 0.30 9.11 17.06
CA THR A 244 -0.99 9.23 16.36
C THR A 244 -1.84 10.29 17.02
N ALA A 245 -2.74 10.92 16.28
CA ALA A 245 -3.62 11.95 16.82
C ALA A 245 -5.03 11.89 16.23
N ARG A 246 -6.00 12.38 16.98
CA ARG A 246 -7.37 12.65 16.52
C ARG A 246 -7.85 14.00 17.02
N LEU A 247 -8.74 14.62 16.27
CA LEU A 247 -9.34 15.90 16.63
C LEU A 247 -10.68 15.70 17.32
N LEU A 248 -10.84 16.34 18.48
CA LEU A 248 -12.05 16.36 19.29
C LEU A 248 -12.63 17.77 19.34
N LEU A 249 -13.94 17.87 19.18
CA LEU A 249 -14.74 19.06 19.48
C LEU A 249 -15.09 19.03 20.97
N LYS A 250 -14.78 20.10 21.71
CA LYS A 250 -15.12 20.25 23.14
C LYS A 250 -16.24 21.27 23.32
N PHE A 251 -17.36 20.80 23.85
CA PHE A 251 -18.56 21.60 24.09
C PHE A 251 -18.65 22.06 25.55
N ALA A 252 -19.59 22.95 25.83
CA ALA A 252 -20.01 23.26 27.19
C ALA A 252 -20.37 21.97 27.98
N GLY A 253 -20.14 21.99 29.31
CA GLY A 253 -20.40 20.82 30.16
C GLY A 253 -19.41 19.66 30.02
N ASN A 254 -18.23 19.91 29.42
CA ASN A 254 -17.17 18.91 29.22
C ASN A 254 -17.54 17.75 28.28
N ARG A 255 -18.59 17.91 27.47
CA ARG A 255 -18.96 16.95 26.41
C ARG A 255 -17.94 17.04 25.27
N THR A 256 -17.40 15.91 24.84
CA THR A 256 -16.48 15.83 23.69
C THR A 256 -17.08 15.01 22.57
N VAL A 257 -16.94 15.48 21.33
CA VAL A 257 -17.37 14.75 20.13
C VAL A 257 -16.17 14.57 19.21
N GLN A 258 -15.99 13.35 18.71
CA GLN A 258 -14.89 13.04 17.80
C GLN A 258 -15.18 13.58 16.40
N LEU A 259 -14.32 14.50 15.93
CA LEU A 259 -14.38 15.00 14.56
C LEU A 259 -13.82 13.95 13.60
N THR A 260 -12.67 13.38 13.96
CA THR A 260 -12.06 12.23 13.30
C THR A 260 -12.23 11.00 14.20
N PRO A 261 -12.98 9.97 13.79
CA PRO A 261 -13.29 8.81 14.64
C PRO A 261 -12.04 7.97 14.98
N GLU A 262 -11.04 7.99 14.10
CA GLU A 262 -9.81 7.20 14.23
C GLU A 262 -8.59 8.07 14.57
N PHE A 263 -7.59 7.44 15.18
CA PHE A 263 -6.26 8.02 15.38
C PHE A 263 -5.44 7.90 14.08
N LEU A 264 -4.86 9.00 13.64
CA LEU A 264 -4.16 9.14 12.36
C LEU A 264 -2.65 9.28 12.59
N GLU A 265 -1.82 8.65 11.76
CA GLU A 265 -0.34 8.63 11.83
C GLU A 265 0.33 9.97 11.43
N ASN A 266 -0.35 11.10 11.61
CA ASN A 266 0.18 12.43 11.32
C ASN A 266 -0.32 13.47 12.34
N PRO A 267 0.28 13.53 13.55
CA PRO A 267 -0.10 14.49 14.58
C PRO A 267 0.08 15.94 14.14
N ALA A 268 1.12 16.25 13.34
CA ALA A 268 1.36 17.60 12.84
C ALA A 268 0.22 18.09 11.94
N ALA A 269 -0.28 17.24 11.03
CA ALA A 269 -1.44 17.58 10.20
C ALA A 269 -2.73 17.74 11.05
N THR A 270 -2.88 16.95 12.12
CA THR A 270 -4.02 17.08 13.04
C THR A 270 -3.98 18.40 13.82
N ILE A 271 -2.79 18.84 14.22
CA ILE A 271 -2.58 20.15 14.87
C ILE A 271 -2.86 21.29 13.89
N SER A 272 -2.32 21.22 12.67
CA SER A 272 -2.62 22.22 11.63
C SER A 272 -4.11 22.34 11.35
N LEU A 273 -4.84 21.22 11.31
CA LEU A 273 -6.29 21.22 11.16
C LEU A 273 -6.99 21.88 12.35
N LYS A 274 -6.53 21.62 13.59
CA LYS A 274 -7.06 22.25 14.80
C LYS A 274 -6.96 23.77 14.70
N ASP A 275 -5.81 24.27 14.27
CA ASP A 275 -5.54 25.70 14.18
C ASP A 275 -6.37 26.36 13.08
N GLU A 276 -6.42 25.75 11.89
CA GLU A 276 -7.20 26.25 10.75
C GLU A 276 -8.71 26.22 11.02
N LEU A 277 -9.21 25.11 11.57
CA LEU A 277 -10.63 24.97 11.93
C LEU A 277 -11.01 25.92 13.07
N GLY A 278 -10.14 26.08 14.08
CA GLY A 278 -10.44 27.01 15.18
C GLY A 278 -10.38 28.47 14.77
N SER A 279 -9.52 28.83 13.81
CA SER A 279 -9.53 30.16 13.19
C SER A 279 -10.83 30.36 12.39
N ALA A 280 -11.22 29.36 11.60
CA ALA A 280 -12.48 29.40 10.84
C ALA A 280 -13.74 29.51 11.72
N LEU A 281 -13.67 28.99 12.94
CA LEU A 281 -14.75 29.04 13.93
C LEU A 281 -14.68 30.26 14.86
N GLY A 282 -13.69 31.15 14.69
CA GLY A 282 -13.49 32.31 15.56
C GLY A 282 -13.09 31.96 16.99
N LEU A 283 -12.60 30.74 17.24
CA LEU A 283 -12.14 30.29 18.56
C LEU A 283 -10.78 30.88 18.93
N TRP A 284 -9.96 31.20 17.93
CA TRP A 284 -8.68 31.89 18.12
C TRP A 284 -8.88 33.37 17.79
N HIS A 285 -8.56 34.26 18.72
CA HIS A 285 -8.33 35.65 18.38
C HIS A 285 -6.96 35.73 17.71
N GLU A 286 -6.94 36.18 16.46
CA GLU A 286 -5.69 36.57 15.79
C GLU A 286 -5.08 37.70 16.61
N PRO A 287 -3.89 37.55 17.20
CA PRO A 287 -3.23 38.69 17.81
C PRO A 287 -2.93 39.69 16.69
N ASP A 288 -3.41 40.93 16.82
CA ASP A 288 -3.05 42.03 15.93
C ASP A 288 -1.51 42.11 15.85
N VAL A 289 -0.92 41.54 14.81
CA VAL A 289 0.51 41.69 14.55
C VAL A 289 0.67 43.08 13.96
N PRO A 290 1.30 44.05 14.65
CA PRO A 290 1.57 45.33 14.04
C PRO A 290 2.50 45.10 12.86
N THR A 291 2.05 45.53 11.68
CA THR A 291 2.86 45.62 10.46
C THR A 291 4.07 46.51 10.71
N GLY A 292 5.16 45.90 11.20
CA GLY A 292 6.47 46.51 11.23
C GLY A 292 7.01 46.56 9.81
N GLU A 293 7.01 47.76 9.23
CA GLU A 293 7.70 48.12 8.00
C GLU A 293 9.14 47.58 8.02
N SER A 294 9.41 46.56 7.19
CA SER A 294 10.76 46.04 6.98
C SER A 294 11.45 46.89 5.93
N THR A 295 12.06 47.99 6.38
CA THR A 295 13.04 48.72 5.59
C THR A 295 14.33 47.91 5.58
N ARG A 296 14.55 47.10 4.53
CA ARG A 296 15.84 46.46 4.29
C ARG A 296 16.47 47.07 3.04
N ALA A 297 17.51 47.86 3.25
CA ALA A 297 18.42 48.31 2.21
C ALA A 297 19.29 47.12 1.72
N PRO A 298 19.74 47.13 0.45
CA PRO A 298 20.66 46.12 -0.05
C PRO A 298 22.10 46.55 0.24
N ASP A 299 22.77 45.86 1.16
CA ASP A 299 24.22 45.94 1.28
C ASP A 299 24.85 44.82 0.43
N ASP A 300 25.64 45.25 -0.55
CA ASP A 300 26.55 44.44 -1.34
C ASP A 300 27.69 43.94 -0.45
N GLU A 301 27.67 42.66 -0.09
CA GLU A 301 28.86 41.95 0.39
C GLU A 301 29.38 40.97 -0.66
N PRO A 302 30.72 40.88 -0.84
CA PRO A 302 31.34 39.99 -1.81
C PRO A 302 31.15 38.53 -1.38
N ARG A 303 30.53 37.73 -2.26
CA ARG A 303 30.32 36.28 -2.05
C ARG A 303 31.64 35.60 -1.69
N LEU A 304 31.72 35.12 -0.45
CA LEU A 304 32.69 34.11 -0.05
C LEU A 304 32.55 32.89 -0.99
N GLN A 305 33.65 32.51 -1.62
CA GLN A 305 33.76 31.24 -2.33
C GLN A 305 33.47 30.10 -1.36
N ASP A 306 32.42 29.34 -1.65
CA ASP A 306 31.99 28.21 -0.83
C ASP A 306 33.08 27.11 -0.89
N PRO A 307 33.77 26.82 0.22
CA PRO A 307 34.87 25.85 0.24
C PRO A 307 34.42 24.40 0.01
N TYR A 308 33.11 24.16 -0.12
CA TYR A 308 32.52 22.85 -0.37
C TYR A 308 32.17 22.57 -1.83
N ALA A 309 32.31 23.54 -2.74
CA ALA A 309 31.99 23.35 -4.16
C ALA A 309 32.83 22.24 -4.84
N ASP A 310 34.10 22.09 -4.43
CA ASP A 310 34.97 21.00 -4.92
C ASP A 310 34.60 19.64 -4.30
N VAL A 311 34.02 19.63 -3.10
CA VAL A 311 33.56 18.40 -2.41
C VAL A 311 32.28 17.88 -3.07
N ASP A 312 31.37 18.78 -3.44
CA ASP A 312 30.14 18.43 -4.17
C ASP A 312 30.43 17.96 -5.60
N ALA A 313 31.44 18.54 -6.27
CA ALA A 313 31.91 18.06 -7.58
C ALA A 313 32.56 16.66 -7.49
N GLN A 314 33.30 16.37 -6.42
CA GLN A 314 33.88 15.04 -6.17
C GLN A 314 32.82 14.01 -5.75
N LEU A 315 31.79 14.38 -4.99
CA LEU A 315 30.66 13.51 -4.67
C LEU A 315 29.81 13.20 -5.92
N ALA A 316 29.62 14.18 -6.81
CA ALA A 316 28.95 13.97 -8.09
C ALA A 316 29.76 13.03 -9.01
N ALA A 317 31.09 13.14 -9.03
CA ALA A 317 31.97 12.24 -9.79
C ALA A 317 32.04 10.82 -9.20
N ALA A 318 32.01 10.67 -7.87
CA ALA A 318 31.99 9.37 -7.18
C ALA A 318 30.64 8.65 -7.26
N SER A 319 29.57 9.35 -7.66
CA SER A 319 28.23 8.79 -7.85
C SER A 319 28.00 8.13 -9.22
N GLN A 320 29.00 8.13 -10.12
CA GLN A 320 28.87 7.39 -11.37
C GLN A 320 28.85 5.89 -11.07
N PRO A 321 27.76 5.17 -11.43
CA PRO A 321 27.66 3.75 -11.14
C PRO A 321 28.77 3.02 -11.88
N GLU A 322 29.68 2.39 -11.13
CA GLU A 322 30.61 1.40 -11.67
C GLU A 322 29.84 0.50 -12.62
N ARG A 323 30.39 0.28 -13.83
CA ARG A 323 29.81 -0.55 -14.88
C ARG A 323 29.45 -1.93 -14.29
N PHE A 324 28.19 -2.05 -13.89
CA PHE A 324 27.69 -3.20 -13.16
C PHE A 324 27.69 -4.38 -14.12
N SER A 325 28.64 -5.30 -13.93
CA SER A 325 28.78 -6.50 -14.74
C SER A 325 27.60 -7.44 -14.47
N TRP A 326 26.63 -7.43 -15.39
CA TRP A 326 25.39 -8.22 -15.35
C TRP A 326 25.56 -9.75 -15.44
N LYS A 327 26.78 -10.28 -15.41
CA LYS A 327 27.03 -11.70 -15.70
C LYS A 327 26.64 -12.69 -14.60
N VAL A 328 26.19 -12.28 -13.40
CA VAL A 328 26.10 -13.22 -12.25
C VAL A 328 24.73 -13.33 -11.55
N HIS A 329 23.73 -12.45 -11.79
CA HIS A 329 22.66 -12.30 -10.78
C HIS A 329 21.24 -12.78 -11.15
N GLY A 330 21.00 -13.38 -12.32
CA GLY A 330 19.67 -13.89 -12.69
C GLY A 330 19.10 -14.94 -11.73
N ARG A 331 19.96 -15.79 -11.16
CA ARG A 331 19.56 -16.82 -10.16
C ARG A 331 19.21 -16.19 -8.80
N ARG A 332 19.90 -15.14 -8.39
CA ARG A 332 19.65 -14.41 -7.14
C ARG A 332 18.35 -13.60 -7.26
N MET A 333 18.10 -12.96 -8.40
CA MET A 333 16.84 -12.26 -8.72
C MET A 333 15.63 -13.20 -8.68
N LEU A 334 15.72 -14.39 -9.27
CA LEU A 334 14.63 -15.38 -9.25
C LEU A 334 14.35 -15.95 -7.85
N LEU A 335 15.38 -16.16 -7.03
CA LEU A 335 15.23 -16.57 -5.64
C LEU A 335 14.62 -15.45 -4.78
N LEU A 336 15.07 -14.20 -4.96
CA LEU A 336 14.52 -13.04 -4.27
C LEU A 336 13.04 -12.86 -4.61
N GLY A 337 12.70 -12.93 -5.91
CA GLY A 337 11.32 -12.85 -6.38
C GLY A 337 10.44 -13.97 -5.81
N GLY A 338 10.94 -15.21 -5.76
CA GLY A 338 10.22 -16.33 -5.16
C GLY A 338 9.98 -16.17 -3.66
N VAL A 339 11.00 -15.72 -2.90
CA VAL A 339 10.88 -15.45 -1.46
C VAL A 339 9.90 -14.31 -1.19
N LEU A 340 9.95 -13.24 -1.99
CA LEU A 340 9.01 -12.12 -1.89
C LEU A 340 7.58 -12.54 -2.22
N LEU A 341 7.37 -13.43 -3.20
CA LEU A 341 6.05 -13.93 -3.59
C LEU A 341 5.44 -14.80 -2.48
N VAL A 342 6.21 -15.75 -1.93
CA VAL A 342 5.76 -16.58 -0.80
C VAL A 342 5.51 -15.72 0.45
N GLY A 343 6.40 -14.76 0.73
CA GLY A 343 6.22 -13.82 1.83
C GLY A 343 4.96 -12.95 1.66
N SER A 344 4.69 -12.50 0.45
CA SER A 344 3.48 -11.72 0.13
C SER A 344 2.21 -12.56 0.24
N LEU A 345 2.24 -13.83 -0.19
CA LEU A 345 1.09 -14.74 -0.10
C LEU A 345 0.78 -15.11 1.36
N ALA A 346 1.82 -15.41 2.14
CA ALA A 346 1.70 -15.66 3.57
C ALA A 346 1.19 -14.41 4.31
N PHE A 347 1.71 -13.23 3.95
CA PHE A 347 1.22 -11.96 4.51
C PHE A 347 -0.23 -11.69 4.12
N LEU A 348 -0.66 -11.98 2.88
CA LEU A 348 -2.06 -11.83 2.47
C LEU A 348 -2.98 -12.72 3.31
N LEU A 349 -2.67 -14.02 3.41
CA LEU A 349 -3.42 -14.98 4.24
C LEU A 349 -3.51 -14.55 5.70
N VAL A 350 -2.39 -14.12 6.28
CA VAL A 350 -2.33 -13.63 7.66
C VAL A 350 -3.07 -12.30 7.81
N SER A 351 -2.92 -11.38 6.86
CA SER A 351 -3.56 -10.07 6.91
C SER A 351 -5.08 -10.19 6.81
N THR A 352 -5.63 -11.03 5.93
CA THR A 352 -7.09 -11.26 5.85
C THR A 352 -7.64 -11.91 7.10
N TYR A 353 -6.85 -12.73 7.79
CA TYR A 353 -7.21 -13.33 9.08
C TYR A 353 -7.18 -12.31 10.24
N LEU A 354 -6.33 -11.29 10.11
CA LEU A 354 -6.13 -10.22 11.11
C LEU A 354 -6.97 -8.96 10.85
N THR A 355 -7.37 -8.67 9.62
CA THR A 355 -8.26 -7.57 9.23
C THR A 355 -9.73 -7.97 9.21
N GLY A 356 -10.09 -9.05 9.91
CA GLY A 356 -11.49 -9.25 10.26
C GLY A 356 -11.92 -8.02 11.05
N GLU A 357 -12.71 -7.16 10.39
CA GLU A 357 -13.66 -6.20 10.95
C GLU A 357 -13.57 -6.13 12.48
N THR A 358 -12.97 -5.06 13.03
CA THR A 358 -12.76 -4.92 14.48
C THR A 358 -13.71 -3.87 15.02
N GLY A 359 -14.65 -4.27 15.87
CA GLY A 359 -15.29 -3.34 16.79
C GLY A 359 -14.35 -2.97 17.94
N ARG A 360 -14.75 -2.04 18.80
CA ARG A 360 -13.95 -1.63 19.95
C ARG A 360 -14.79 -1.70 21.21
N LEU A 361 -14.26 -2.30 22.27
CA LEU A 361 -14.89 -2.33 23.58
C LEU A 361 -14.14 -1.37 24.50
N THR A 362 -14.83 -0.37 25.03
CA THR A 362 -14.30 0.56 26.03
C THR A 362 -15.03 0.34 27.33
N VAL A 363 -14.29 -0.11 28.36
CA VAL A 363 -14.83 -0.42 29.68
C VAL A 363 -14.37 0.64 30.67
N ARG A 364 -15.33 1.20 31.42
CA ARG A 364 -15.07 2.06 32.58
C ARG A 364 -15.50 1.32 33.85
N CYS A 365 -14.61 1.20 34.81
CA CYS A 365 -14.81 0.34 35.98
C CYS A 365 -15.26 1.17 37.18
N GLU A 366 -16.54 1.14 37.51
CA GLU A 366 -17.04 1.70 38.79
C GLU A 366 -16.87 0.68 39.92
N HIS A 367 -16.98 -0.62 39.60
CA HIS A 367 -16.68 -1.73 40.50
C HIS A 367 -15.59 -2.64 39.90
N ARG A 368 -15.10 -3.59 40.71
CA ARG A 368 -14.14 -4.61 40.25
C ARG A 368 -14.76 -5.44 39.13
N CYS A 369 -14.05 -5.56 38.03
CA CYS A 369 -14.49 -6.31 36.86
C CYS A 369 -13.39 -7.15 36.25
N ARG A 370 -13.76 -8.29 35.70
CA ARG A 370 -12.85 -9.23 35.05
C ARG A 370 -13.27 -9.48 33.62
N PHE A 371 -12.30 -9.44 32.73
CA PHE A 371 -12.44 -9.79 31.32
C PHE A 371 -11.37 -10.81 30.94
N GLY A 372 -11.74 -12.08 30.84
CA GLY A 372 -10.77 -13.17 30.70
C GLY A 372 -9.80 -13.22 31.88
N ALA A 373 -8.51 -13.02 31.62
CA ALA A 373 -7.45 -12.97 32.64
C ALA A 373 -7.15 -11.56 33.17
N THR A 374 -7.79 -10.53 32.62
CA THR A 374 -7.50 -9.13 32.98
C THR A 374 -8.51 -8.63 33.99
N GLU A 375 -8.03 -8.07 35.09
CA GLU A 375 -8.86 -7.48 36.14
C GLU A 375 -8.74 -5.96 36.11
N CYS A 376 -9.88 -5.27 36.23
CA CYS A 376 -9.99 -3.82 36.26
C CYS A 376 -10.55 -3.39 37.62
N LEU A 377 -9.81 -2.51 38.30
CA LEU A 377 -10.18 -1.98 39.61
C LEU A 377 -11.09 -0.75 39.49
N PRO A 378 -11.86 -0.40 40.55
CA PRO A 378 -12.68 0.80 40.59
C PRO A 378 -11.87 2.07 40.26
N GLY A 379 -12.44 2.94 39.42
CA GLY A 379 -11.79 4.16 38.91
C GLY A 379 -10.92 3.93 37.67
N GLY A 380 -10.63 2.67 37.33
CA GLY A 380 -9.89 2.30 36.13
C GLY A 380 -10.74 2.28 34.86
N GLY A 381 -10.07 2.10 33.74
CA GLY A 381 -10.71 1.85 32.46
C GLY A 381 -9.72 1.25 31.47
N TRP A 382 -10.25 0.54 30.48
CA TRP A 382 -9.45 0.01 29.38
C TRP A 382 -10.24 0.05 28.09
N SER A 383 -9.54 0.03 26.97
CA SER A 383 -10.15 0.07 25.65
C SER A 383 -9.35 -0.82 24.72
N SER A 384 -9.99 -1.84 24.15
CA SER A 384 -9.33 -2.81 23.28
C SER A 384 -10.10 -3.03 21.97
N PRO A 385 -9.41 -3.17 20.82
CA PRO A 385 -10.03 -3.65 19.60
C PRO A 385 -10.44 -5.13 19.78
N MET A 386 -11.64 -5.46 19.35
CA MET A 386 -12.25 -6.79 19.47
C MET A 386 -12.94 -7.18 18.17
N LYS A 387 -13.04 -8.49 17.88
CA LYS A 387 -13.89 -8.94 16.77
C LYS A 387 -15.36 -8.68 17.10
N PRO A 388 -16.26 -8.49 16.12
CA PRO A 388 -17.68 -8.41 16.35
C PRO A 388 -18.19 -9.70 17.00
N GLY A 389 -19.05 -9.56 17.99
CA GLY A 389 -19.59 -10.69 18.72
C GLY A 389 -20.02 -10.36 20.14
N ALA A 390 -20.61 -11.35 20.80
CA ALA A 390 -20.98 -11.26 22.20
C ALA A 390 -19.83 -11.71 23.09
N TYR A 391 -19.47 -10.87 24.05
CA TYR A 391 -18.40 -11.11 25.01
C TYR A 391 -18.94 -11.07 26.44
N THR A 392 -18.42 -11.94 27.30
CA THR A 392 -18.83 -11.98 28.71
C THR A 392 -17.85 -11.16 29.56
N ILE A 393 -18.38 -10.22 30.32
CA ILE A 393 -17.66 -9.47 31.34
C ILE A 393 -18.18 -9.91 32.71
N GLU A 394 -17.27 -10.22 33.63
CA GLU A 394 -17.61 -10.59 35.01
C GLU A 394 -17.52 -9.35 35.89
N VAL A 395 -18.60 -9.01 36.60
CA VAL A 395 -18.70 -7.85 37.48
C VAL A 395 -18.85 -8.33 38.92
N TRP A 396 -18.03 -7.80 39.82
CA TRP A 396 -18.12 -8.12 41.24
C TRP A 396 -19.42 -7.57 41.85
N ASN A 397 -20.18 -8.44 42.51
CA ASN A 397 -21.36 -8.03 43.26
C ASN A 397 -20.97 -7.79 44.74
N PRO A 398 -21.01 -6.54 45.24
CA PRO A 398 -20.68 -6.25 46.63
C PRO A 398 -21.71 -6.78 47.64
N ASP A 399 -22.95 -7.01 47.22
CA ASP A 399 -24.05 -7.46 48.09
C ASP A 399 -23.97 -8.96 48.41
N VAL A 400 -23.28 -9.73 47.58
CA VAL A 400 -23.07 -11.17 47.75
C VAL A 400 -21.58 -11.48 47.77
N PRO A 401 -20.96 -11.67 48.95
CA PRO A 401 -19.52 -11.92 49.06
C PRO A 401 -19.06 -13.09 48.19
N GLY A 402 -18.02 -12.88 47.39
CA GLY A 402 -17.45 -13.92 46.53
C GLY A 402 -18.13 -14.06 45.17
N ASN A 403 -19.19 -13.29 44.88
CA ASN A 403 -19.99 -13.50 43.69
C ASN A 403 -19.57 -12.60 42.52
N TRP A 404 -19.35 -13.23 41.37
CA TRP A 404 -19.09 -12.57 40.09
C TRP A 404 -20.29 -12.77 39.17
N GLN A 405 -20.94 -11.69 38.79
CA GLN A 405 -22.05 -11.71 37.85
C GLN A 405 -21.57 -11.58 36.42
N LYS A 406 -22.03 -12.47 35.54
CA LYS A 406 -21.67 -12.48 34.12
C LYS A 406 -22.63 -11.60 33.33
N ILE A 407 -22.10 -10.61 32.65
CA ILE A 407 -22.84 -9.67 31.80
C ILE A 407 -22.38 -9.86 30.35
N LEU A 408 -23.33 -10.05 29.46
CA LEU A 408 -23.07 -10.17 28.03
C LEU A 408 -22.99 -8.76 27.41
N VAL A 409 -21.92 -8.49 26.68
CA VAL A 409 -21.68 -7.22 25.98
C VAL A 409 -21.47 -7.51 24.51
N GLU A 410 -22.29 -6.89 23.67
CA GLU A 410 -22.20 -7.03 22.22
C GLU A 410 -21.27 -5.97 21.63
N VAL A 411 -20.24 -6.43 20.91
CA VAL A 411 -19.36 -5.59 20.12
C VAL A 411 -19.83 -5.64 18.67
N ARG A 412 -20.23 -4.49 18.14
CA ARG A 412 -20.69 -4.36 16.74
C ARG A 412 -19.53 -4.03 15.81
N ASP A 413 -19.65 -4.46 14.57
CA ASP A 413 -18.68 -4.11 13.53
C ASP A 413 -18.60 -2.59 13.31
N GLY A 414 -17.37 -2.08 13.19
CA GLY A 414 -17.03 -0.66 13.05
C GLY A 414 -17.44 0.24 14.22
N GLY A 415 -18.07 -0.31 15.26
CA GLY A 415 -18.61 0.44 16.40
C GLY A 415 -17.70 0.43 17.62
N THR A 416 -17.79 1.48 18.45
CA THR A 416 -17.25 1.46 19.82
C THR A 416 -18.38 1.18 20.79
N THR A 417 -18.38 0.00 21.42
CA THR A 417 -19.27 -0.34 22.52
C THR A 417 -18.69 0.23 23.81
N HIS A 418 -19.45 1.11 24.46
CA HIS A 418 -19.11 1.65 25.77
C HIS A 418 -19.84 0.85 26.86
N PHE A 419 -19.07 0.26 27.76
CA PHE A 419 -19.62 -0.52 28.88
C PHE A 419 -19.16 0.09 30.20
N ILE A 420 -20.13 0.36 31.09
CA ILE A 420 -19.86 0.81 32.45
C ILE A 420 -20.03 -0.38 33.37
N CYS A 421 -18.97 -0.69 34.07
CA CYS A 421 -18.88 -1.87 34.90
C CYS A 421 -19.52 -1.62 36.27
N ARG A 422 -20.83 -1.91 36.33
CA ARG A 422 -21.68 -1.78 37.51
C ARG A 422 -22.58 -3.01 37.66
N PRO A 423 -22.97 -3.41 38.88
CA PRO A 423 -23.92 -4.49 39.08
C PRO A 423 -25.26 -4.13 38.42
N PRO A 424 -25.93 -5.06 37.72
CA PRO A 424 -27.33 -4.90 37.36
C PRO A 424 -28.15 -4.68 38.63
N ARG A 425 -29.02 -3.67 38.59
CA ARG A 425 -29.97 -3.40 39.67
C ARG A 425 -31.04 -4.48 39.75
#